data_AF-A0A5C7GWN9-F1
#
_entry.id   AF-A0A5C7GWN9-F1
#
_cell.length_a   1.000
_cell.length_b   1.000
_cell.length_c   1.000
_cell.angle_alpha   90.00
_cell.angle_beta   90.00
_cell.angle_gamma   90.00
#
_symmetry.space_group_name_H-M   'P 1'
#
loop_
_entity.id
_entity.type
_entity.pdbx_description
1 polymer ?
#
loop_
_entity_poly.entity_id
_entity_poly.type
_entity_poly.pdbx_seq_one_letter_code
_entity_poly.pdbx_strand_id
1 'polypeptide(L)'
;MDFSLRIMLLIFACVISQLLILSSSQSCSSYSFLNQNTYRACSDLGVLKSFLHWNYNETTGTIEIAYRHASIKSQTWVAWAINPSRKGMVGSQAFVAHQTSAGIVQAYTSPVTTYGTGLEEGPLSFPVQKISAEFVNNEMIIYSMFVLPKNMTTVNHVWQDGPVNKDNSLGMHALTGENVISLATLDFLSGQIVATKLGDGSSNLMFKKIHGGLNMVSWGILMPIGVMTARYMKVLALKLRPNKENKYRTYWNIYHHGIGYSVIILSIINILKGINILEAVMIWKPIYIAILIFFGIIAAILETWTWNIVLNKRLQTSNDDSGKEKISSLGL
;
A
#
# COMPACT_ATOMS: atom_id res chain seq x y z
N MET A 1 -28.75 29.97 -4.34
CA MET A 1 -27.96 28.74 -4.07
C MET A 1 -28.95 27.66 -3.70
N ASP A 2 -29.17 26.69 -4.61
CA ASP A 2 -30.27 25.72 -4.52
C ASP A 2 -30.24 24.89 -3.23
N PHE A 3 -31.43 24.56 -2.74
CA PHE A 3 -31.64 23.72 -1.55
C PHE A 3 -30.89 22.39 -1.64
N SER A 4 -30.87 21.79 -2.83
CA SER A 4 -30.12 20.55 -3.12
C SER A 4 -28.60 20.71 -2.97
N LEU A 5 -28.03 21.90 -3.28
CA LEU A 5 -26.60 22.16 -3.15
C LEU A 5 -26.19 22.31 -1.67
N ARG A 6 -27.06 22.88 -0.83
CA ARG A 6 -26.84 22.99 0.62
C ARG A 6 -26.86 21.61 1.31
N ILE A 7 -27.77 20.74 0.91
CA ILE A 7 -27.85 19.36 1.42
C ILE A 7 -26.60 18.56 1.02
N MET A 8 -26.15 18.68 -0.24
CA MET A 8 -24.91 18.03 -0.69
C MET A 8 -23.68 18.52 0.07
N LEU A 9 -23.55 19.83 0.32
CA LEU A 9 -22.45 20.40 1.11
C LEU A 9 -22.49 19.95 2.57
N LEU A 10 -23.67 19.83 3.18
CA LEU A 10 -23.84 19.34 4.54
C LEU A 10 -23.48 17.84 4.67
N ILE A 11 -23.90 17.01 3.72
CA ILE A 11 -23.53 15.58 3.70
C ILE A 11 -22.01 15.43 3.50
N PHE A 12 -21.42 16.21 2.59
CA PHE A 12 -19.97 16.19 2.35
C PHE A 12 -19.18 16.66 3.58
N ALA A 13 -19.65 17.71 4.27
CA ALA A 13 -19.06 18.17 5.52
C ALA A 13 -19.22 17.16 6.67
N CYS A 14 -20.35 16.45 6.75
CA CYS A 14 -20.59 15.40 7.74
C CYS A 14 -19.69 14.18 7.50
N VAL A 15 -19.49 13.78 6.24
CA VAL A 15 -18.58 12.69 5.85
C VAL A 15 -17.11 13.08 6.12
N ILE A 16 -16.71 14.33 5.84
CA ILE A 16 -15.36 14.84 6.18
C ILE A 16 -15.17 14.91 7.70
N SER A 17 -16.20 15.32 8.45
CA SER A 17 -16.18 15.34 9.92
C SER A 17 -16.09 13.94 10.52
N GLN A 18 -16.68 12.92 9.87
CA GLN A 18 -16.59 11.52 10.31
C GLN A 18 -15.23 10.91 9.97
N LEU A 19 -14.55 11.36 8.91
CA LEU A 19 -13.17 10.95 8.60
C LEU A 19 -12.13 11.53 9.58
N LEU A 20 -12.41 12.65 10.26
CA LEU A 20 -11.48 13.31 11.18
C LEU A 20 -11.41 12.68 12.59
N ILE A 21 -12.36 11.81 12.96
CA ILE A 21 -12.47 11.26 14.32
C ILE A 21 -11.77 9.90 14.47
N LEU A 22 -11.34 9.27 13.37
CA LEU A 22 -10.85 7.89 13.39
C LEU A 22 -9.32 7.77 13.28
N SER A 23 -8.54 8.50 14.08
CA SER A 23 -7.12 8.16 14.35
C SER A 23 -6.42 9.14 15.31
N SER A 24 -6.76 9.10 16.60
CA SER A 24 -5.76 9.49 17.61
C SER A 24 -4.83 8.29 17.84
N SER A 25 -3.90 8.05 16.91
CA SER A 25 -2.78 7.14 17.17
C SER A 25 -1.84 7.83 18.16
N GLN A 26 -1.67 7.30 19.37
CA GLN A 26 -0.65 7.81 20.29
C GLN A 26 0.73 7.56 19.67
N SER A 27 1.45 8.65 19.44
CA SER A 27 2.87 8.59 19.08
C SER A 27 3.69 8.11 20.29
N CYS A 28 4.87 7.56 20.03
CA CYS A 28 5.82 7.22 21.06
C CYS A 28 6.07 8.39 22.06
N SER A 29 6.21 9.62 21.55
CA SER A 29 6.50 10.80 22.39
C SER A 29 5.38 11.18 23.38
N SER A 30 4.14 10.82 23.06
CA SER A 30 2.95 11.14 23.87
C SER A 30 2.59 10.07 24.90
N TYR A 31 3.34 8.96 24.94
CA TYR A 31 3.02 7.83 25.81
C TYR A 31 3.56 8.02 27.22
N SER A 32 2.70 7.82 28.23
CA SER A 32 3.06 7.87 29.65
C SER A 32 3.01 6.48 30.28
N PHE A 33 4.13 6.01 30.81
CA PHE A 33 4.22 4.72 31.48
C PHE A 33 3.58 4.75 32.87
N LEU A 34 2.84 3.70 33.22
CA LEU A 34 2.14 3.58 34.52
C LEU A 34 3.12 3.52 35.70
N ASN A 35 4.30 2.94 35.48
CA ASN A 35 5.37 2.83 36.46
C ASN A 35 6.18 4.13 36.64
N GLN A 36 5.78 5.24 36.00
CA GLN A 36 6.49 6.53 35.99
C GLN A 36 7.91 6.48 35.40
N ASN A 37 8.27 5.41 34.68
CA ASN A 37 9.56 5.37 33.97
C ASN A 37 9.59 6.47 32.91
N THR A 38 10.72 7.16 32.83
CA THR A 38 10.97 8.20 31.84
C THR A 38 12.09 7.76 30.91
N TYR A 39 11.88 7.91 29.61
CA TYR A 39 12.86 7.56 28.59
C TYR A 39 13.25 8.81 27.81
N ARG A 40 14.55 9.02 27.62
CA ARG A 40 15.12 10.18 26.92
C ARG A 40 14.91 10.11 25.42
N ALA A 41 14.93 8.90 24.86
CA ALA A 41 14.82 8.66 23.44
C ALA A 41 13.73 7.64 23.15
N CYS A 42 13.16 7.75 21.96
CA CYS A 42 11.92 7.08 21.61
C CYS A 42 11.73 7.08 20.08
N SER A 43 11.18 6.00 19.52
CA SER A 43 10.93 5.86 18.10
C SER A 43 9.67 5.04 17.81
N ASP A 44 8.86 5.53 16.89
CA ASP A 44 7.81 4.74 16.24
C ASP A 44 8.47 3.80 15.21
N LEU A 45 8.17 2.50 15.26
CA LEU A 45 8.83 1.50 14.40
C LEU A 45 8.12 1.31 13.04
N GLY A 46 7.02 2.03 12.80
CA GLY A 46 6.34 2.13 11.51
C GLY A 46 5.48 0.93 11.09
N VAL A 47 5.75 -0.26 11.61
CA VAL A 47 4.96 -1.48 11.38
C VAL A 47 4.69 -2.23 12.68
N LEU A 48 3.66 -3.08 12.66
CA LEU A 48 3.15 -3.82 13.81
C LEU A 48 2.77 -2.91 14.99
N LYS A 49 2.33 -1.66 14.76
CA LYS A 49 1.98 -0.69 15.83
C LYS A 49 2.96 -0.76 17.02
N SER A 50 4.24 -0.76 16.69
CA SER A 50 5.33 -1.05 17.62
C SER A 50 6.14 0.20 17.89
N PHE A 51 6.61 0.33 19.12
CA PHE A 51 7.29 1.52 19.64
C PHE A 51 8.47 1.09 20.49
N LEU A 52 9.57 1.82 20.40
CA LEU A 52 10.74 1.58 21.23
C LEU A 52 11.10 2.84 22.00
N HIS A 53 11.26 2.69 23.30
CA HIS A 53 11.73 3.74 24.19
C HIS A 53 13.03 3.27 24.84
N TRP A 54 13.99 4.18 25.03
CA TRP A 54 15.24 3.81 25.66
C TRP A 54 15.95 4.95 26.38
N ASN A 55 16.78 4.55 27.34
CA ASN A 55 17.82 5.33 27.96
C ASN A 55 19.17 4.67 27.68
N TYR A 56 20.18 5.46 27.36
CA TYR A 56 21.55 4.99 27.20
C TYR A 56 22.47 5.71 28.19
N ASN A 57 23.24 4.93 28.95
CA ASN A 57 24.29 5.45 29.81
C ASN A 57 25.66 5.14 29.18
N GLU A 58 26.29 6.19 28.64
CA GLU A 58 27.60 6.09 27.98
C GLU A 58 28.73 5.62 28.92
N THR A 59 28.65 5.94 30.21
CA THR A 59 29.70 5.60 31.18
C THR A 59 29.71 4.11 31.49
N THR A 60 28.53 3.50 31.64
CA THR A 60 28.39 2.09 32.01
C THR A 60 28.09 1.18 30.81
N GLY A 61 27.78 1.75 29.63
CA GLY A 61 27.29 1.01 28.47
C GLY A 61 25.92 0.34 28.69
N THR A 62 25.21 0.75 29.74
CA THR A 62 23.91 0.18 30.10
C THR A 62 22.82 0.80 29.25
N ILE A 63 21.97 -0.05 28.72
CA ILE A 63 20.79 0.32 27.95
C ILE A 63 19.58 -0.17 28.73
N GLU A 64 18.64 0.74 28.95
CA GLU A 64 17.32 0.43 29.48
C GLU A 64 16.31 0.68 28.37
N ILE A 65 15.44 -0.29 28.10
CA ILE A 65 14.43 -0.18 27.06
C ILE A 65 13.03 -0.48 27.59
N ALA A 66 12.05 0.12 26.91
CA ALA A 66 10.68 -0.36 26.86
C ALA A 66 10.26 -0.55 25.40
N TYR A 67 10.07 -1.80 24.99
CA TYR A 67 9.47 -2.13 23.71
C TYR A 67 7.96 -2.33 23.91
N ARG A 68 7.14 -1.54 23.21
CA ARG A 68 5.69 -1.57 23.31
C ARG A 68 5.08 -2.03 21.99
N HIS A 69 4.19 -3.01 22.05
CA HIS A 69 3.40 -3.46 20.93
C HIS A 69 1.91 -3.33 21.26
N ALA A 70 1.20 -2.48 20.52
CA ALA A 70 -0.19 -2.12 20.79
C ALA A 70 -1.20 -2.83 19.90
N SER A 71 -2.46 -2.87 20.33
CA SER A 71 -3.59 -3.45 19.58
C SER A 71 -3.49 -4.97 19.33
N ILE A 72 -3.00 -5.71 20.33
CA ILE A 72 -2.84 -7.17 20.24
C ILE A 72 -3.85 -7.91 21.12
N LYS A 73 -3.97 -9.22 20.89
CA LYS A 73 -4.82 -10.13 21.69
C LYS A 73 -3.98 -10.77 22.78
N SER A 74 -4.64 -11.32 23.81
CA SER A 74 -3.95 -12.05 24.89
C SER A 74 -3.25 -13.33 24.42
N GLN A 75 -3.65 -13.89 23.27
CA GLN A 75 -3.04 -15.09 22.65
C GLN A 75 -1.95 -14.70 21.63
N THR A 76 -1.23 -13.61 21.89
CA THR A 76 -0.17 -13.11 21.03
C THR A 76 1.11 -13.00 21.84
N TRP A 77 2.18 -13.63 21.35
CA TRP A 77 3.53 -13.38 21.83
C TRP A 77 4.11 -12.21 21.06
N VAL A 78 4.99 -11.47 21.71
CA VAL A 78 5.72 -10.37 21.10
C VAL A 78 7.21 -10.54 21.38
N ALA A 79 8.05 -10.15 20.43
CA ALA A 79 9.48 -10.20 20.60
C ALA A 79 10.14 -8.97 20.01
N TRP A 80 11.15 -8.47 20.71
CA TRP A 80 12.10 -7.50 20.18
C TRP A 80 13.50 -8.09 20.31
N ALA A 81 14.32 -7.98 19.28
CA ALA A 81 15.60 -8.67 19.25
C ALA A 81 16.70 -7.83 18.63
N ILE A 82 17.93 -8.05 19.11
CA ILE A 82 19.15 -7.46 18.55
C ILE A 82 19.87 -8.52 17.73
N ASN A 83 20.23 -8.19 16.49
CA ASN A 83 21.11 -9.01 15.68
C ASN A 83 22.48 -8.32 15.54
N PRO A 84 23.52 -8.79 16.24
CA PRO A 84 24.83 -8.15 16.23
C PRO A 84 25.58 -8.31 14.90
N SER A 85 25.26 -9.35 14.12
CA SER A 85 26.08 -9.77 12.98
C SER A 85 25.38 -9.60 11.63
N ARG A 86 24.04 -9.61 11.60
CA ARG A 86 23.23 -9.60 10.36
C ARG A 86 22.01 -8.70 10.50
N LYS A 87 21.32 -8.48 9.38
CA LYS A 87 20.11 -7.63 9.27
C LYS A 87 18.84 -8.45 9.03
N GLY A 88 18.59 -9.46 9.86
CA GLY A 88 17.44 -10.36 9.71
C GLY A 88 17.23 -11.26 10.92
N MET A 89 16.29 -12.21 10.83
CA MET A 89 15.87 -13.05 11.97
C MET A 89 17.01 -13.94 12.52
N VAL A 90 17.73 -14.66 11.65
CA VAL A 90 18.71 -15.65 12.11
C VAL A 90 19.96 -14.97 12.70
N GLY A 91 20.34 -15.38 13.90
CA GLY A 91 21.38 -14.77 14.72
C GLY A 91 20.87 -13.64 15.62
N SER A 92 19.55 -13.43 15.69
CA SER A 92 18.97 -12.44 16.60
C SER A 92 18.95 -12.95 18.03
N GLN A 93 19.06 -12.03 18.97
CA GLN A 93 19.06 -12.25 20.40
C GLN A 93 17.83 -11.56 20.95
N ALA A 94 16.79 -12.35 21.22
CA ALA A 94 15.44 -11.87 21.44
C ALA A 94 15.11 -11.70 22.92
N PHE A 95 14.31 -10.67 23.19
CA PHE A 95 13.53 -10.50 24.40
C PHE A 95 12.09 -10.83 24.02
N VAL A 96 11.55 -11.87 24.63
CA VAL A 96 10.25 -12.45 24.29
C VAL A 96 9.32 -12.21 25.45
N ALA A 97 8.07 -11.85 25.16
CA ALA A 97 7.01 -11.83 26.15
C ALA A 97 5.73 -12.42 25.58
N HIS A 98 4.96 -13.05 26.46
CA HIS A 98 3.63 -13.56 26.13
C HIS A 98 2.79 -13.70 27.40
N GLN A 99 1.47 -13.77 27.24
CA GLN A 99 0.56 -14.14 28.32
C GLN A 99 0.19 -15.61 28.19
N THR A 100 0.44 -16.38 29.26
CA THR A 100 0.03 -17.79 29.35
C THR A 100 -1.49 -17.92 29.40
N SER A 101 -2.01 -19.11 29.13
CA SER A 101 -3.44 -19.44 29.26
C SER A 101 -4.00 -19.19 30.67
N ALA A 102 -3.15 -19.17 31.70
CA ALA A 102 -3.52 -18.83 33.08
C ALA A 102 -3.59 -17.30 33.33
N GLY A 103 -3.31 -16.47 32.33
CA GLY A 103 -3.29 -15.00 32.45
C GLY A 103 -1.97 -14.44 33.00
N ILE A 104 -0.98 -15.28 33.28
CA ILE A 104 0.33 -14.87 33.79
C ILE A 104 1.18 -14.37 32.63
N VAL A 105 1.72 -13.16 32.75
CA VAL A 105 2.63 -12.57 31.76
C VAL A 105 4.05 -13.03 32.07
N GLN A 106 4.72 -13.56 31.06
CA GLN A 106 6.11 -14.02 31.14
C GLN A 106 6.99 -13.22 30.20
N ALA A 107 8.21 -12.94 30.63
CA ALA A 107 9.25 -12.34 29.81
C ALA A 107 10.57 -13.05 30.04
N TYR A 108 11.26 -13.40 28.95
CA TYR A 108 12.53 -14.10 29.00
C TYR A 108 13.36 -13.80 27.75
N THR A 109 14.61 -14.24 27.74
CA THR A 109 15.52 -14.09 26.60
C THR A 109 15.55 -15.36 25.76
N SER A 110 15.73 -15.23 24.45
CA SER A 110 15.82 -16.38 23.54
C SER A 110 16.83 -16.14 22.42
N PRO A 111 17.83 -17.01 22.24
CA PRO A 111 18.74 -16.96 21.10
C PRO A 111 18.08 -17.57 19.85
N VAL A 112 17.90 -16.77 18.80
CA VAL A 112 17.31 -17.20 17.52
C VAL A 112 18.39 -17.59 16.54
N THR A 113 18.72 -18.88 16.50
CA THR A 113 19.80 -19.42 15.66
C THR A 113 19.32 -20.02 14.32
N THR A 114 18.01 -20.27 14.18
CA THR A 114 17.39 -20.85 12.98
C THR A 114 16.01 -20.23 12.70
N TYR A 115 15.45 -20.47 11.50
CA TYR A 115 14.08 -20.05 11.15
C TYR A 115 12.98 -20.91 11.82
N GLY A 116 13.31 -22.13 12.25
CA GLY A 116 12.38 -23.05 12.91
C GLY A 116 12.43 -22.94 14.43
N THR A 117 12.61 -21.74 14.97
CA THR A 117 12.71 -21.52 16.42
C THR A 117 11.34 -21.60 17.10
N GLY A 118 11.28 -22.25 18.26
CA GLY A 118 10.14 -22.17 19.18
C GLY A 118 10.25 -21.02 20.19
N LEU A 119 11.24 -20.13 20.00
CA LEU A 119 11.61 -19.07 20.95
C LEU A 119 11.90 -19.64 22.35
N GLU A 120 12.67 -20.72 22.42
CA GLU A 120 13.05 -21.35 23.68
C GLU A 120 13.88 -20.40 24.55
N GLU A 121 13.65 -20.44 25.87
CA GLU A 121 14.39 -19.62 26.82
C GLU A 121 15.87 -19.98 26.82
N GLY A 122 16.73 -18.97 26.73
CA GLY A 122 18.17 -19.18 26.71
C GLY A 122 18.98 -17.89 26.87
N PRO A 123 20.28 -18.02 27.18
CA PRO A 123 21.16 -16.89 27.41
C PRO A 123 21.47 -16.14 26.11
N LEU A 124 21.72 -14.83 26.24
CA LEU A 124 22.24 -13.98 25.17
C LEU A 124 23.76 -13.84 25.30
N SER A 125 24.44 -13.48 24.21
CA SER A 125 25.87 -13.18 24.15
C SER A 125 26.28 -11.93 24.96
N PHE A 126 25.31 -11.10 25.36
CA PHE A 126 25.51 -9.94 26.20
C PHE A 126 24.68 -10.06 27.48
N PRO A 127 25.16 -9.53 28.61
CA PRO A 127 24.50 -9.69 29.89
C PRO A 127 23.20 -8.88 29.96
N VAL A 128 22.12 -9.56 30.37
CA VAL A 128 20.82 -8.97 30.68
C VAL A 128 20.67 -8.91 32.19
N GLN A 129 20.53 -7.70 32.73
CA GLN A 129 20.45 -7.46 34.17
C GLN A 129 19.02 -7.57 34.70
N LYS A 130 18.04 -7.11 33.91
CA LYS A 130 16.62 -7.16 34.24
C LYS A 130 15.80 -7.42 33.00
N ILE A 131 14.73 -8.20 33.15
CA ILE A 131 13.69 -8.39 32.16
C ILE A 131 12.35 -8.55 32.87
N SER A 132 11.32 -7.91 32.34
CA SER A 132 9.95 -8.06 32.80
C SER A 132 9.01 -7.64 31.69
N ALA A 133 7.76 -8.10 31.73
CA ALA A 133 6.73 -7.59 30.83
C ALA A 133 5.41 -7.39 31.54
N GLU A 134 4.58 -6.55 30.95
CA GLU A 134 3.20 -6.35 31.35
C GLU A 134 2.29 -6.42 30.13
N PHE A 135 1.06 -6.85 30.36
CA PHE A 135 0.01 -6.88 29.35
C PHE A 135 -1.20 -6.14 29.90
N VAL A 136 -1.44 -4.92 29.40
CA VAL A 136 -2.49 -4.02 29.88
C VAL A 136 -3.12 -3.33 28.69
N ASN A 137 -4.45 -3.18 28.68
CA ASN A 137 -5.19 -2.49 27.62
C ASN A 137 -4.91 -3.01 26.20
N ASN A 138 -4.75 -4.33 26.04
CA ASN A 138 -4.40 -4.95 24.75
C ASN A 138 -3.04 -4.47 24.18
N GLU A 139 -2.13 -4.07 25.06
CA GLU A 139 -0.76 -3.72 24.74
C GLU A 139 0.19 -4.57 25.57
N MET A 140 1.25 -5.06 24.94
CA MET A 140 2.34 -5.75 25.63
C MET A 140 3.56 -4.86 25.65
N ILE A 141 4.15 -4.71 26.84
CA ILE A 141 5.36 -3.91 27.03
C ILE A 141 6.43 -4.80 27.63
N ILE A 142 7.57 -4.88 26.94
CA ILE A 142 8.77 -5.56 27.41
C ILE A 142 9.71 -4.51 27.96
N TYR A 143 10.02 -4.62 29.25
CA TYR A 143 11.06 -3.84 29.91
C TYR A 143 12.33 -4.68 30.01
N SER A 144 13.46 -4.11 29.65
CA SER A 144 14.74 -4.79 29.76
C SER A 144 15.87 -3.83 30.03
N MET A 145 16.85 -4.29 30.80
CA MET A 145 18.09 -3.59 31.07
C MET A 145 19.26 -4.52 30.79
N PHE A 146 20.14 -4.13 29.87
CA PHE A 146 21.26 -4.95 29.41
C PHE A 146 22.49 -4.08 29.10
N VAL A 147 23.66 -4.72 28.96
CA VAL A 147 24.91 -4.02 28.65
C VAL A 147 25.45 -4.53 27.33
N LEU A 148 25.65 -3.64 26.37
CA LEU A 148 26.33 -4.00 25.12
C LEU A 148 27.86 -3.87 25.26
N PRO A 149 28.64 -4.63 24.49
CA PRO A 149 30.10 -4.48 24.45
C PRO A 149 30.52 -3.04 24.15
N LYS A 150 31.66 -2.60 24.73
CA LYS A 150 32.21 -1.26 24.49
C LYS A 150 32.37 -1.01 22.98
N ASN A 151 32.00 0.20 22.53
CA ASN A 151 31.98 0.65 21.13
C ASN A 151 30.85 0.10 20.25
N MET A 152 29.91 -0.69 20.79
CA MET A 152 28.74 -1.17 20.05
C MET A 152 27.49 -0.34 20.38
N THR A 153 27.39 0.85 19.79
CA THR A 153 26.24 1.75 20.00
C THR A 153 25.17 1.60 18.92
N THR A 154 25.59 1.15 17.74
CA THR A 154 24.71 0.85 16.62
C THR A 154 24.42 -0.64 16.54
N VAL A 155 23.14 -1.00 16.54
CA VAL A 155 22.67 -2.39 16.45
C VAL A 155 21.63 -2.55 15.36
N ASN A 156 21.63 -3.72 14.70
CA ASN A 156 20.46 -4.11 13.92
C ASN A 156 19.44 -4.72 14.88
N HIS A 157 18.19 -4.34 14.75
CA HIS A 157 17.11 -4.92 15.53
C HIS A 157 15.99 -5.42 14.63
N VAL A 158 15.23 -6.38 15.16
CA VAL A 158 14.03 -6.92 14.53
C VAL A 158 12.94 -7.04 15.60
N TRP A 159 11.69 -6.94 15.19
CA TRP A 159 10.57 -7.14 16.10
C TRP A 159 9.48 -7.99 15.44
N GLN A 160 8.78 -8.77 16.23
CA GLN A 160 7.78 -9.70 15.73
C GLN A 160 6.65 -9.89 16.73
N ASP A 161 5.53 -10.35 16.22
CA ASP A 161 4.42 -10.90 16.97
C ASP A 161 3.95 -12.23 16.34
N GLY A 162 3.32 -13.08 17.13
CA GLY A 162 2.76 -14.32 16.62
C GLY A 162 1.79 -14.99 17.60
N PRO A 163 1.15 -16.09 17.19
CA PRO A 163 0.12 -16.74 17.99
C PRO A 163 0.72 -17.54 19.16
N VAL A 164 0.07 -17.48 20.32
CA VAL A 164 0.30 -18.40 21.45
C VAL A 164 -0.73 -19.52 21.35
N ASN A 165 -0.26 -20.76 21.28
CA ASN A 165 -1.12 -21.94 21.23
C ASN A 165 -1.72 -22.25 22.62
N LYS A 166 -2.74 -23.13 22.66
CA LYS A 166 -3.43 -23.49 23.91
C LYS A 166 -2.53 -24.18 24.94
N ASP A 167 -1.47 -24.82 24.49
CA ASP A 167 -0.43 -25.45 25.31
C ASP A 167 0.68 -24.47 25.75
N ASN A 168 0.49 -23.17 25.52
CA ASN A 168 1.47 -22.10 25.71
C ASN A 168 2.70 -22.17 24.80
N SER A 169 2.71 -23.03 23.77
CA SER A 169 3.77 -23.01 22.77
C SER A 169 3.65 -21.78 21.86
N LEU A 170 4.80 -21.21 21.47
CA LEU A 170 4.84 -20.04 20.61
C LEU A 170 4.84 -20.47 19.14
N GLY A 171 3.80 -20.09 18.41
CA GLY A 171 3.64 -20.41 17.00
C GLY A 171 4.41 -19.45 16.08
N MET A 172 4.57 -19.85 14.82
CA MET A 172 5.26 -19.06 13.81
C MET A 172 4.53 -17.73 13.54
N HIS A 173 5.29 -16.63 13.45
CA HIS A 173 4.76 -15.33 13.01
C HIS A 173 4.39 -15.35 11.53
N ALA A 174 3.63 -14.35 11.06
CA ALA A 174 3.28 -14.27 9.64
C ALA A 174 4.53 -14.12 8.76
N LEU A 175 4.56 -14.82 7.63
CA LEU A 175 5.69 -14.80 6.67
C LEU A 175 5.50 -13.78 5.54
N THR A 176 4.54 -12.87 5.69
CA THR A 176 4.19 -11.83 4.73
C THR A 176 3.79 -10.54 5.45
N GLY A 177 3.66 -9.45 4.70
CA GLY A 177 3.15 -8.18 5.24
C GLY A 177 4.14 -7.48 6.18
N GLU A 178 3.65 -7.00 7.32
CA GLU A 178 4.43 -6.18 8.25
C GLU A 178 5.56 -6.96 8.93
N ASN A 179 5.38 -8.25 9.20
CA ASN A 179 6.37 -9.11 9.83
C ASN A 179 7.64 -9.33 8.98
N VAL A 180 7.58 -9.21 7.65
CA VAL A 180 8.80 -9.35 6.81
C VAL A 180 9.63 -8.07 6.71
N ILE A 181 9.06 -6.93 7.12
CA ILE A 181 9.70 -5.61 7.06
C ILE A 181 9.97 -5.02 8.45
N SER A 182 9.73 -5.77 9.51
CA SER A 182 9.93 -5.37 10.90
C SER A 182 11.40 -5.47 11.35
N LEU A 183 12.25 -4.72 10.65
CA LEU A 183 13.69 -4.64 10.90
C LEU A 183 14.23 -3.22 10.69
N ALA A 184 15.18 -2.81 11.51
CA ALA A 184 15.91 -1.54 11.32
C ALA A 184 17.30 -1.57 11.99
N THR A 185 18.04 -0.46 11.85
CA THR A 185 19.33 -0.24 12.54
C THR A 185 19.17 0.96 13.46
N LEU A 186 19.39 0.75 14.74
CA LEU A 186 19.24 1.73 15.81
C LEU A 186 20.62 2.13 16.32
N ASP A 187 20.84 3.40 16.59
CA ASP A 187 22.00 3.88 17.33
C ASP A 187 21.56 4.48 18.67
N PHE A 188 22.01 3.84 19.75
CA PHE A 188 21.63 4.21 21.11
C PHE A 188 22.20 5.57 21.55
N LEU A 189 23.31 6.02 20.93
CA LEU A 189 23.93 7.32 21.21
C LEU A 189 23.14 8.48 20.60
N SER A 190 22.91 8.46 19.28
CA SER A 190 22.23 9.56 18.58
C SER A 190 20.75 9.68 18.94
N GLY A 191 20.16 8.66 19.57
CA GLY A 191 18.73 8.63 19.81
C GLY A 191 17.93 8.41 18.52
N GLN A 192 18.57 7.98 17.44
CA GLN A 192 17.97 7.88 16.11
C GLN A 192 18.13 6.48 15.49
N ILE A 193 17.17 6.13 14.63
CA ILE A 193 17.30 4.96 13.74
C ILE A 193 18.19 5.37 12.56
N VAL A 194 19.46 4.96 12.61
CA VAL A 194 20.52 5.36 11.67
C VAL A 194 20.37 4.72 10.28
N ALA A 195 19.79 3.52 10.21
CA ALA A 195 19.52 2.89 8.92
C ALA A 195 18.44 1.82 9.05
N THR A 196 17.21 2.10 8.66
CA THR A 196 16.42 1.01 8.07
C THR A 196 17.21 0.55 6.85
N LYS A 197 17.74 -0.70 6.86
CA LYS A 197 17.80 -1.39 5.57
C LYS A 197 16.34 -1.53 5.19
N LEU A 198 15.85 -0.52 4.49
CA LEU A 198 14.78 -0.67 3.55
C LEU A 198 15.30 -1.76 2.61
N GLY A 199 15.03 -3.02 2.94
CA GLY A 199 14.72 -3.97 1.89
C GLY A 199 13.64 -3.26 1.09
N ASP A 200 14.07 -2.65 -0.01
CA ASP A 200 13.25 -2.04 -1.02
C ASP A 200 11.95 -1.36 -0.51
N GLY A 201 12.11 -0.37 0.37
CA GLY A 201 11.01 0.35 1.02
C GLY A 201 11.04 1.87 0.85
N SER A 202 12.15 2.41 0.33
CA SER A 202 12.15 3.79 -0.20
C SER A 202 11.34 3.84 -1.47
N SER A 203 11.33 2.76 -2.26
CA SER A 203 10.38 2.53 -3.33
C SER A 203 8.96 2.61 -2.77
N ASN A 204 8.56 1.90 -1.73
CA ASN A 204 7.15 1.95 -1.28
C ASN A 204 6.68 3.30 -0.70
N LEU A 205 7.49 4.06 0.05
CA LEU A 205 7.06 5.38 0.55
C LEU A 205 7.21 6.48 -0.51
N MET A 206 8.31 6.46 -1.29
CA MET A 206 8.51 7.38 -2.41
C MET A 206 7.52 7.05 -3.53
N PHE A 207 7.25 5.78 -3.86
CA PHE A 207 6.18 5.34 -4.76
C PHE A 207 4.82 5.61 -4.17
N LYS A 208 4.54 5.52 -2.86
CA LYS A 208 3.25 5.99 -2.32
C LYS A 208 3.09 7.51 -2.43
N LYS A 209 4.15 8.30 -2.19
CA LYS A 209 4.16 9.76 -2.37
C LYS A 209 4.10 10.17 -3.84
N ILE A 210 4.86 9.50 -4.71
CA ILE A 210 4.86 9.69 -6.16
C ILE A 210 3.53 9.20 -6.72
N HIS A 211 2.98 8.07 -6.31
CA HIS A 211 1.68 7.54 -6.76
C HIS A 211 0.53 8.43 -6.26
N GLY A 212 0.58 8.92 -5.03
CA GLY A 212 -0.34 9.93 -4.52
C GLY A 212 -0.26 11.22 -5.33
N GLY A 213 0.95 11.71 -5.60
CA GLY A 213 1.20 12.87 -6.47
C GLY A 213 0.78 12.64 -7.92
N LEU A 214 1.04 11.46 -8.48
CA LEU A 214 0.71 11.08 -9.85
C LEU A 214 -0.79 10.88 -9.99
N ASN A 215 -1.49 10.33 -8.98
CA ASN A 215 -2.95 10.24 -8.97
C ASN A 215 -3.58 11.61 -8.81
N MET A 216 -3.03 12.48 -7.95
CA MET A 216 -3.48 13.87 -7.83
C MET A 216 -3.33 14.63 -9.15
N VAL A 217 -2.21 14.47 -9.86
CA VAL A 217 -1.99 15.11 -11.17
C VAL A 217 -2.83 14.45 -12.26
N SER A 218 -2.88 13.11 -12.31
CA SER A 218 -3.54 12.36 -13.38
C SER A 218 -5.07 12.43 -13.26
N TRP A 219 -5.62 12.06 -12.10
CA TRP A 219 -7.07 12.10 -11.85
C TRP A 219 -7.58 13.48 -11.45
N GLY A 220 -6.78 14.27 -10.72
CA GLY A 220 -7.21 15.58 -10.22
C GLY A 220 -7.01 16.74 -11.20
N ILE A 221 -6.04 16.67 -12.13
CA ILE A 221 -5.72 17.77 -13.05
C ILE A 221 -5.88 17.35 -14.51
N LEU A 222 -5.25 16.26 -14.95
CA LEU A 222 -5.25 15.85 -16.36
C LEU A 222 -6.62 15.33 -16.83
N MET A 223 -7.37 14.62 -15.99
CA MET A 223 -8.70 14.10 -16.35
C MET A 223 -9.72 15.25 -16.55
N PRO A 224 -9.87 16.22 -15.61
CA PRO A 224 -10.73 17.38 -15.83
C PRO A 224 -10.30 18.24 -17.04
N ILE A 225 -8.99 18.46 -17.23
CA ILE A 225 -8.48 19.20 -18.41
C ILE A 225 -8.77 18.44 -19.70
N GLY A 226 -8.59 17.12 -19.71
CA GLY A 226 -8.91 16.26 -20.85
C GLY A 226 -10.40 16.30 -21.22
N VAL A 227 -11.28 16.24 -20.22
CA VAL A 227 -12.74 16.36 -20.41
C VAL A 227 -13.11 17.74 -20.95
N MET A 228 -12.53 18.81 -20.41
CA MET A 228 -12.77 20.18 -20.88
C MET A 228 -12.24 20.36 -22.32
N THR A 229 -11.02 19.93 -22.59
CA THR A 229 -10.41 20.00 -23.93
C THR A 229 -11.24 19.20 -24.93
N ALA A 230 -11.69 17.98 -24.59
CA ALA A 230 -12.58 17.19 -25.44
C ALA A 230 -13.94 17.86 -25.67
N ARG A 231 -14.53 18.50 -24.65
CA ARG A 231 -15.77 19.30 -24.77
C ARG A 231 -15.60 20.46 -25.75
N TYR A 232 -14.54 21.25 -25.62
CA TYR A 232 -14.29 22.41 -26.50
C TYR A 232 -13.86 22.00 -27.91
N MET A 233 -13.04 20.95 -28.03
CA MET A 233 -12.68 20.35 -29.32
C MET A 233 -13.89 19.74 -30.02
N LYS A 234 -14.85 19.16 -29.30
CA LYS A 234 -16.10 18.65 -29.88
C LYS A 234 -16.95 19.78 -30.47
N VAL A 235 -16.98 20.95 -29.84
CA VAL A 235 -17.69 22.15 -30.35
C VAL A 235 -17.01 22.68 -31.62
N LEU A 236 -15.68 22.73 -31.66
CA LEU A 236 -14.91 23.11 -32.85
C LEU A 236 -14.99 22.06 -33.97
N ALA A 237 -14.91 20.77 -33.62
CA ALA A 237 -15.02 19.63 -34.53
C ALA A 237 -16.39 19.53 -35.19
N LEU A 238 -17.47 19.91 -34.48
CA LEU A 238 -18.81 20.00 -35.06
C LEU A 238 -18.94 21.17 -36.03
N LYS A 239 -18.27 22.29 -35.75
CA LYS A 239 -18.26 23.49 -36.61
C LYS A 239 -17.37 23.35 -37.84
N LEU A 240 -16.27 22.58 -37.72
CA LEU A 240 -15.33 22.28 -38.81
C LEU A 240 -15.63 20.95 -39.52
N ARG A 241 -16.71 20.24 -39.12
CA ARG A 241 -17.06 18.95 -39.68
C ARG A 241 -17.32 19.11 -41.19
N PRO A 242 -16.47 18.56 -42.08
CA PRO A 242 -16.66 18.72 -43.51
C PRO A 242 -17.98 18.09 -43.96
N ASN A 243 -18.64 18.65 -44.98
CA ASN A 243 -19.89 18.08 -45.50
C ASN A 243 -19.65 16.66 -46.04
N LYS A 244 -20.68 15.79 -46.03
CA LYS A 244 -20.55 14.35 -46.33
C LYS A 244 -19.94 14.06 -47.71
N GLU A 245 -20.06 15.01 -48.64
CA GLU A 245 -19.66 14.85 -50.05
C GLU A 245 -18.22 15.31 -50.33
N ASN A 246 -17.55 15.93 -49.35
CA ASN A 246 -16.23 16.52 -49.55
C ASN A 246 -15.09 15.54 -49.18
N LYS A 247 -14.05 15.44 -50.00
CA LYS A 247 -12.84 14.63 -49.77
C LYS A 247 -12.19 14.88 -48.40
N TYR A 248 -12.31 16.08 -47.85
CA TYR A 248 -11.80 16.42 -46.50
C TYR A 248 -12.50 15.66 -45.36
N ARG A 249 -13.73 15.15 -45.57
CA ARG A 249 -14.46 14.30 -44.61
C ARG A 249 -13.71 13.00 -44.31
N THR A 250 -13.11 12.40 -45.33
CA THR A 250 -12.36 11.14 -45.22
C THR A 250 -11.08 11.36 -44.42
N TYR A 251 -10.32 12.41 -44.72
CA TYR A 251 -9.12 12.79 -43.94
C TYR A 251 -9.45 13.11 -42.49
N TRP A 252 -10.57 13.80 -42.23
CA TRP A 252 -11.05 14.08 -40.88
C TRP A 252 -11.34 12.81 -40.08
N ASN A 253 -11.98 11.81 -40.70
CA ASN A 253 -12.26 10.53 -40.05
C ASN A 253 -10.97 9.75 -39.76
N ILE A 254 -10.01 9.74 -40.70
CA ILE A 254 -8.71 9.09 -40.51
C ILE A 254 -7.94 9.74 -39.37
N TYR A 255 -7.88 11.07 -39.34
CA TYR A 255 -7.24 11.85 -38.28
C TYR A 255 -7.87 11.55 -36.92
N HIS A 256 -9.21 11.60 -36.83
CA HIS A 256 -9.90 11.45 -35.57
C HIS A 256 -9.78 10.03 -35.00
N HIS A 257 -9.87 9.00 -35.84
CA HIS A 257 -9.64 7.62 -35.42
C HIS A 257 -8.17 7.36 -35.08
N GLY A 258 -7.23 7.85 -35.89
CA GLY A 258 -5.80 7.70 -35.65
C GLY A 258 -5.35 8.29 -34.30
N ILE A 259 -5.78 9.52 -33.99
CA ILE A 259 -5.50 10.14 -32.69
C ILE A 259 -6.22 9.40 -31.56
N GLY A 260 -7.49 9.03 -31.75
CA GLY A 260 -8.27 8.32 -30.74
C GLY A 260 -7.62 7.00 -30.32
N TYR A 261 -7.22 6.17 -31.28
CA TYR A 261 -6.55 4.90 -30.99
C TYR A 261 -5.18 5.09 -30.35
N SER A 262 -4.41 6.09 -30.79
CA SER A 262 -3.10 6.40 -30.20
C SER A 262 -3.22 6.76 -28.71
N VAL A 263 -4.22 7.56 -28.33
CA VAL A 263 -4.47 7.93 -26.93
C VAL A 263 -4.87 6.73 -26.08
N ILE A 264 -5.70 5.82 -26.61
CA ILE A 264 -6.13 4.60 -25.91
C ILE A 264 -4.91 3.70 -25.63
N ILE A 265 -4.07 3.46 -26.65
CA ILE A 265 -2.86 2.62 -26.53
C ILE A 265 -1.90 3.20 -25.48
N LEU A 266 -1.62 4.51 -25.54
CA LEU A 266 -0.75 5.19 -24.58
C LEU A 266 -1.30 5.12 -23.15
N SER A 267 -2.61 5.21 -22.99
CA SER A 267 -3.27 5.09 -21.69
C SER A 267 -3.13 3.69 -21.09
N ILE A 268 -3.30 2.63 -21.90
CA ILE A 268 -3.12 1.25 -21.48
C ILE A 268 -1.66 1.00 -21.06
N ILE A 269 -0.69 1.45 -21.86
CA ILE A 269 0.74 1.32 -21.53
C ILE A 269 1.06 2.03 -20.21
N ASN A 270 0.53 3.24 -20.01
CA ASN A 270 0.74 4.01 -18.79
C ASN A 270 0.20 3.28 -17.55
N ILE A 271 -1.01 2.70 -17.64
CA ILE A 271 -1.62 1.96 -16.54
C ILE A 271 -0.86 0.66 -16.25
N LEU A 272 -0.48 -0.12 -17.27
CA LEU A 272 0.28 -1.36 -17.09
C LEU A 272 1.67 -1.09 -16.48
N LYS A 273 2.33 -0.01 -16.91
CA LYS A 273 3.62 0.42 -16.33
C LYS A 273 3.43 0.87 -14.88
N GLY A 274 2.35 1.60 -14.58
CA GLY A 274 1.97 1.96 -13.22
C GLY A 274 1.73 0.76 -12.30
N ILE A 275 1.03 -0.28 -12.78
CA ILE A 275 0.78 -1.53 -12.03
C ILE A 275 2.09 -2.32 -11.79
N ASN A 276 3.02 -2.34 -12.75
CA ASN A 276 4.32 -2.99 -12.56
C ASN A 276 5.23 -2.23 -11.58
N ILE A 277 5.16 -0.89 -11.55
CA ILE A 277 5.89 -0.04 -10.58
C ILE A 277 5.27 -0.18 -9.17
N LEU A 278 3.95 -0.37 -9.14
CA LEU A 278 3.10 -0.96 -8.09
C LEU A 278 3.69 -1.87 -7.00
N GLU A 279 4.50 -2.84 -7.43
CA GLU A 279 4.51 -4.21 -6.86
C GLU A 279 3.11 -4.68 -6.40
N ALA A 280 2.07 -4.28 -7.13
CA ALA A 280 0.70 -4.57 -6.74
C ALA A 280 0.52 -6.09 -6.75
N VAL A 281 -0.02 -6.61 -5.64
CA VAL A 281 -0.36 -8.03 -5.43
C VAL A 281 -0.70 -8.69 -6.77
N MET A 282 -0.03 -9.79 -7.09
CA MET A 282 0.00 -10.52 -8.38
C MET A 282 -1.38 -10.71 -9.08
N ILE A 283 -2.47 -10.54 -8.34
CA ILE A 283 -3.87 -10.57 -8.77
C ILE A 283 -4.34 -9.38 -9.63
N TRP A 284 -3.82 -8.15 -9.46
CA TRP A 284 -4.43 -6.98 -10.11
C TRP A 284 -4.16 -6.88 -11.61
N LYS A 285 -2.95 -7.26 -12.04
CA LYS A 285 -2.53 -7.26 -13.44
C LYS A 285 -3.39 -8.20 -14.31
N PRO A 286 -3.62 -9.48 -13.95
CA PRO A 286 -4.48 -10.36 -14.74
C PRO A 286 -5.95 -9.91 -14.74
N ILE A 287 -6.49 -9.37 -13.63
CA ILE A 287 -7.86 -8.83 -13.59
C ILE A 287 -8.00 -7.67 -14.58
N TYR A 288 -7.06 -6.72 -14.57
CA TYR A 288 -7.11 -5.57 -15.48
C TYR A 288 -7.01 -6.00 -16.95
N ILE A 289 -6.14 -6.97 -17.27
CA ILE A 289 -6.04 -7.54 -18.62
C ILE A 289 -7.36 -8.23 -19.03
N ALA A 290 -7.99 -8.98 -18.13
CA ALA A 290 -9.27 -9.63 -18.40
C ALA A 290 -10.37 -8.61 -18.72
N ILE A 291 -10.43 -7.49 -17.98
CA ILE A 291 -11.36 -6.38 -18.23
C ILE A 291 -11.11 -5.74 -19.60
N LEU A 292 -9.84 -5.51 -19.97
CA LEU A 292 -9.50 -4.96 -21.29
C LEU A 292 -9.92 -5.89 -22.43
N ILE A 293 -9.70 -7.21 -22.29
CA ILE A 293 -10.13 -8.21 -23.27
C ILE A 293 -11.66 -8.19 -23.39
N PHE A 294 -12.37 -8.15 -22.27
CA PHE A 294 -13.84 -8.09 -22.27
C PHE A 294 -14.37 -6.86 -23.02
N PHE A 295 -13.84 -5.67 -22.75
CA PHE A 295 -14.23 -4.46 -23.48
C PHE A 295 -13.80 -4.50 -24.95
N GLY A 296 -12.66 -5.10 -25.27
CA GLY A 296 -12.20 -5.30 -26.64
C GLY A 296 -13.16 -6.19 -27.44
N ILE A 297 -13.67 -7.27 -26.84
CA ILE A 297 -14.67 -8.16 -27.46
C ILE A 297 -15.97 -7.41 -27.69
N ILE A 298 -16.46 -6.65 -26.71
CA ILE A 298 -17.67 -5.83 -26.87
C ILE A 298 -17.51 -4.83 -28.01
N ALA A 299 -16.37 -4.13 -28.07
CA ALA A 299 -16.09 -3.17 -29.14
C ALA A 299 -16.05 -3.84 -30.51
N ALA A 300 -15.43 -5.02 -30.63
CA ALA A 300 -15.41 -5.79 -31.86
C ALA A 300 -16.82 -6.18 -32.30
N ILE A 301 -17.67 -6.69 -31.39
CA ILE A 301 -19.06 -7.05 -31.70
C ILE A 301 -19.85 -5.83 -32.20
N LEU A 302 -19.71 -4.68 -31.52
CA LEU A 302 -20.39 -3.44 -31.92
C LEU A 302 -19.92 -2.93 -33.28
N GLU A 303 -18.62 -3.04 -33.58
CA GLU A 303 -18.06 -2.67 -34.88
C GLU A 303 -18.59 -3.58 -35.99
N THR A 304 -18.60 -4.91 -35.79
CA THR A 304 -19.14 -5.87 -36.77
C THR A 304 -20.63 -5.63 -37.00
N TRP A 305 -21.39 -5.32 -35.94
CA TRP A 305 -22.81 -5.00 -36.05
C TRP A 305 -23.04 -3.70 -36.83
N THR A 306 -22.22 -2.67 -36.58
CA THR A 306 -22.29 -1.38 -37.29
C THR A 306 -21.96 -1.57 -38.78
N TRP A 307 -20.92 -2.34 -39.12
CA TRP A 307 -20.58 -2.68 -40.50
C TRP A 307 -21.68 -3.49 -41.18
N ASN A 308 -22.30 -4.44 -40.49
CA ASN A 308 -23.43 -5.20 -41.03
C ASN A 308 -24.60 -4.27 -41.39
N ILE A 309 -24.97 -3.34 -40.51
CA ILE A 309 -26.02 -2.34 -40.80
C ILE A 309 -25.65 -1.47 -42.03
N VAL A 310 -24.40 -1.03 -42.12
CA VAL A 310 -23.93 -0.23 -43.25
C VAL A 310 -23.97 -1.02 -44.56
N LEU A 311 -23.54 -2.28 -44.54
CA LEU A 311 -23.54 -3.16 -45.71
C LEU A 311 -24.97 -3.45 -46.18
N ASN A 312 -25.88 -3.74 -45.24
CA ASN A 312 -27.27 -4.04 -45.55
C ASN A 312 -27.98 -2.82 -46.18
N LYS A 313 -27.67 -1.60 -45.71
CA LYS A 313 -28.15 -0.37 -46.35
C LYS A 313 -27.61 -0.17 -47.76
N ARG A 314 -26.33 -0.48 -48.01
CA ARG A 314 -25.72 -0.37 -49.35
C ARG A 314 -26.33 -1.37 -50.34
N LEU A 315 -26.64 -2.58 -49.89
CA LEU A 315 -27.30 -3.61 -50.69
C LEU A 315 -28.74 -3.22 -51.06
N GLN A 316 -29.48 -2.60 -50.14
CA GLN A 316 -30.83 -2.07 -50.43
C GLN A 316 -30.78 -0.96 -51.49
N THR A 317 -29.84 -0.01 -51.37
CA THR A 317 -29.70 1.07 -52.36
C THR A 317 -29.30 0.58 -53.74
N SER A 318 -28.40 -0.42 -53.84
CA SER A 318 -28.02 -0.99 -55.13
C SER A 318 -29.17 -1.74 -55.81
N ASN A 319 -30.02 -2.42 -55.02
CA ASN A 319 -31.19 -3.11 -55.55
C ASN A 319 -32.24 -2.11 -56.07
N ASP A 320 -32.50 -1.01 -55.34
CA ASP A 320 -33.42 0.05 -55.77
C ASP A 320 -32.96 0.75 -57.06
N ASP A 321 -31.67 1.06 -57.19
CA ASP A 321 -31.13 1.68 -58.41
C ASP A 321 -31.21 0.73 -59.61
N SER A 322 -30.87 -0.55 -59.43
CA SER A 322 -31.02 -1.56 -60.49
C SER A 322 -32.48 -1.75 -60.91
N GLY A 323 -33.43 -1.62 -59.97
CA GLY A 323 -34.86 -1.69 -60.25
C GLY A 323 -35.35 -0.49 -61.05
N LYS A 324 -34.90 0.72 -60.70
CA LYS A 324 -35.23 1.95 -61.43
C LYS A 324 -34.66 1.97 -62.84
N GLU A 325 -33.42 1.52 -63.03
CA GLU A 325 -32.78 1.43 -64.34
C GLU A 325 -33.51 0.42 -65.25
N LYS A 326 -33.95 -0.71 -64.68
CA LYS A 326 -34.75 -1.71 -65.41
C LYS A 326 -36.13 -1.18 -65.81
N ILE A 327 -36.81 -0.42 -64.95
CA ILE A 327 -38.10 0.23 -65.26
C ILE A 327 -37.93 1.31 -66.34
N SER A 328 -36.87 2.12 -66.25
CA SER A 328 -36.51 3.12 -67.26
C SER A 328 -36.22 2.51 -68.64
N SER A 329 -35.64 1.30 -68.69
CA SER A 329 -35.34 0.59 -69.94
C SER A 329 -36.56 -0.06 -70.60
N LEU A 330 -37.68 -0.19 -69.88
CA LEU A 330 -38.93 -0.80 -70.37
C LEU A 330 -39.94 0.22 -70.95
N GLY A 331 -39.61 1.52 -70.93
CA GLY A 331 -40.34 2.55 -71.68
C GLY A 331 -41.80 2.74 -71.27
N LEU A 332 -42.08 2.80 -69.96
CA LEU A 332 -43.37 3.24 -69.40
C LEU A 332 -43.25 4.61 -68.73
#